data_AF-A0A925GD13-F1
#
_entry.id   AF-A0A925GD13-F1
#
_cell.length_a   1.000
_cell.length_b   1.000
_cell.length_c   1.000
_cell.angle_alpha   90.00
_cell.angle_beta   90.00
_cell.angle_gamma   90.00
#
_symmetry.space_group_name_H-M   'P 1'
#
loop_
_entity.id
_entity.type
_entity.pdbx_description
1 polymer ?
#
loop_
_entity_poly.entity_id
_entity_poly.type
_entity_poly.pdbx_seq_one_letter_code
_entity_poly.pdbx_strand_id
1 'polypeptide(L)'
;MSIKKFFVIALFFLAFVTQSIAQVKKDLVKYASARDAIYALIDTVSKSGINSADWLMKTKAANKNLKADLDNWMNIYGEALTNVKPWTVSTETIPDNGVNPALHINFTTKNGIVFVLVRGVMRDVLIKSLSVTGSLKPMEVIKMLGSEERISWEQQEHGLILEKPESLASQDAIVFKISFQEYYKSTGTVH
;
A
#
# COMPACT_ATOMS: atom_id res chain seq x y z
N MET A 1 -2.91 47.15 -39.53
CA MET A 1 -2.29 46.07 -38.71
C MET A 1 -1.94 44.92 -39.65
N SER A 2 -0.65 44.60 -39.84
CA SER A 2 -0.19 43.68 -40.90
C SER A 2 -0.56 42.23 -40.60
N ILE A 3 -1.00 41.48 -41.63
CA ILE A 3 -1.32 40.04 -41.61
C ILE A 3 -0.24 39.20 -40.88
N LYS A 4 1.03 39.63 -40.95
CA LYS A 4 2.14 38.98 -40.25
C LYS A 4 2.00 38.99 -38.71
N LYS A 5 1.46 40.05 -38.11
CA LYS A 5 1.24 40.12 -36.65
C LYS A 5 0.12 39.19 -36.20
N PHE A 6 -0.91 39.00 -37.03
CA PHE A 6 -2.02 38.08 -36.74
C PHE A 6 -1.57 36.61 -36.78
N PHE A 7 -0.72 36.27 -37.75
CA PHE A 7 -0.18 34.92 -37.90
C PHE A 7 0.70 34.51 -36.72
N VAL A 8 1.55 35.44 -36.23
CA VAL A 8 2.42 35.20 -35.07
C VAL A 8 1.59 34.98 -33.81
N ILE A 9 0.55 35.79 -33.55
CA ILE A 9 -0.33 35.63 -32.38
C ILE A 9 -1.08 34.28 -32.43
N ALA A 10 -1.58 33.88 -33.60
CA ALA A 10 -2.28 32.61 -33.77
C ALA A 10 -1.36 31.39 -33.50
N LEU A 11 -0.09 31.45 -33.93
CA LEU A 11 0.92 30.42 -33.66
C LEU A 11 1.25 30.30 -32.17
N PHE A 12 1.40 31.42 -31.44
CA PHE A 12 1.61 31.40 -29.99
C PHE A 12 0.39 30.86 -29.23
N PHE A 13 -0.82 31.21 -29.64
CA PHE A 13 -2.05 30.68 -29.04
C PHE A 13 -2.17 29.17 -29.27
N LEU A 14 -1.89 28.70 -30.48
CA LEU A 14 -1.92 27.27 -30.80
C LEU A 14 -0.86 26.50 -29.99
N ALA A 15 0.36 27.03 -29.88
CA ALA A 15 1.42 26.43 -29.06
C ALA A 15 1.02 26.35 -27.57
N PHE A 16 0.46 27.42 -27.00
CA PHE A 16 -0.02 27.44 -25.61
C PHE A 16 -1.14 26.42 -25.35
N VAL A 17 -2.11 26.32 -26.26
CA VAL A 17 -3.19 25.34 -26.18
C VAL A 17 -2.65 23.91 -26.25
N THR A 18 -1.69 23.64 -27.15
CA THR A 18 -1.08 22.30 -27.23
C THR A 18 -0.29 21.93 -25.97
N GLN A 19 0.46 22.88 -25.38
CA GLN A 19 1.20 22.66 -24.14
C GLN A 19 0.25 22.44 -22.95
N SER A 20 -0.85 23.19 -22.88
CA SER A 20 -1.91 23.00 -21.88
C SER A 20 -2.57 21.62 -21.98
N ILE A 21 -2.90 21.17 -23.20
CA ILE A 21 -3.47 19.83 -23.44
C ILE A 21 -2.45 18.73 -23.10
N ALA A 22 -1.18 18.92 -23.42
CA ALA A 22 -0.12 17.96 -23.07
C ALA A 22 0.09 17.86 -21.56
N GLN A 23 0.06 18.99 -20.85
CA GLN A 23 0.13 19.04 -19.39
C GLN A 23 -1.09 18.35 -18.77
N VAL A 24 -2.30 18.64 -19.25
CA VAL A 24 -3.53 17.97 -18.82
C VAL A 24 -3.48 16.46 -19.11
N LYS A 25 -2.98 16.02 -20.27
CA LYS A 25 -2.79 14.60 -20.59
C LYS A 25 -1.75 13.92 -19.69
N LYS A 26 -0.69 14.63 -19.31
CA LYS A 26 0.33 14.16 -18.37
C LYS A 26 -0.24 14.03 -16.95
N ASP A 27 -1.11 14.96 -16.56
CA ASP A 27 -1.79 14.96 -15.26
C ASP A 27 -2.95 13.93 -15.22
N LEU A 28 -3.47 13.52 -16.37
CA LEU A 28 -4.55 12.52 -16.49
C LEU A 28 -4.09 11.08 -16.19
N VAL A 29 -2.81 10.73 -16.34
CA VAL A 29 -2.31 9.40 -15.95
C VAL A 29 -1.36 9.55 -14.76
N LYS A 30 -1.94 9.69 -13.57
CA LYS A 30 -1.17 9.87 -12.33
C LYS A 30 -0.21 8.70 -12.01
N TYR A 31 -0.54 7.49 -12.45
CA TYR A 31 0.27 6.29 -12.26
C TYR A 31 0.39 5.48 -13.54
N ALA A 32 1.61 5.00 -13.83
CA ALA A 32 1.93 4.23 -15.02
C ALA A 32 1.44 2.77 -14.96
N SER A 33 1.33 2.19 -13.75
CA SER A 33 0.90 0.81 -13.52
C SER A 33 -0.01 0.66 -12.29
N ALA A 34 -0.69 -0.50 -12.19
CA ALA A 34 -1.47 -0.85 -11.01
C ALA A 34 -0.59 -0.97 -9.76
N ARG A 35 0.61 -1.54 -9.90
CA ARG A 35 1.63 -1.61 -8.84
C ARG A 35 1.95 -0.22 -8.27
N ASP A 36 2.24 0.76 -9.13
CA ASP A 36 2.59 2.12 -8.68
C ASP A 36 1.41 2.77 -7.93
N ALA A 37 0.19 2.56 -8.43
CA ALA A 37 -1.02 3.03 -7.77
C ALA A 37 -1.22 2.35 -6.40
N ILE A 38 -1.07 1.02 -6.31
CA ILE A 38 -1.16 0.27 -5.05
C ILE A 38 -0.14 0.78 -4.03
N TYR A 39 1.10 0.98 -4.46
CA TYR A 39 2.16 1.51 -3.58
C TYR A 39 1.84 2.91 -3.07
N ALA A 40 1.36 3.80 -3.95
CA ALA A 40 0.98 5.15 -3.56
C ALA A 40 -0.24 5.17 -2.63
N LEU A 41 -1.21 4.26 -2.83
CA LEU A 41 -2.34 4.09 -1.93
C LEU A 41 -1.89 3.65 -0.55
N ILE A 42 -1.09 2.58 -0.47
CA ILE A 42 -0.53 2.04 0.78
C ILE A 42 0.20 3.14 1.55
N ASP A 43 1.08 3.89 0.87
CA ASP A 43 1.86 4.97 1.48
C ASP A 43 0.97 6.11 1.98
N THR A 44 -0.04 6.51 1.19
CA THR A 44 -0.97 7.56 1.58
C THR A 44 -1.76 7.16 2.83
N VAL A 45 -2.35 5.96 2.83
CA VAL A 45 -3.23 5.50 3.91
C VAL A 45 -2.43 5.25 5.19
N SER A 46 -1.25 4.62 5.10
CA SER A 46 -0.45 4.30 6.30
C SER A 46 0.11 5.53 7.00
N LYS A 47 0.33 6.64 6.28
CA LYS A 47 0.84 7.89 6.86
C LYS A 47 -0.26 8.83 7.35
N SER A 48 -1.40 8.87 6.67
CA SER A 48 -2.43 9.89 6.90
C SER A 48 -3.74 9.37 7.49
N GLY A 49 -4.03 8.07 7.39
CA GLY A 49 -5.33 7.51 7.77
C GLY A 49 -6.48 7.94 6.86
N ILE A 50 -6.19 8.57 5.72
CA ILE A 50 -7.21 8.90 4.71
C ILE A 50 -7.93 7.63 4.27
N ASN A 51 -9.25 7.71 4.13
CA ASN A 51 -10.04 6.60 3.63
C ASN A 51 -9.67 6.29 2.16
N SER A 52 -9.39 5.03 1.87
CA SER A 52 -9.03 4.54 0.53
C SER A 52 -10.08 4.81 -0.55
N ALA A 53 -11.37 4.93 -0.20
CA ALA A 53 -12.46 5.09 -1.16
C ALA A 53 -12.31 6.32 -2.07
N ASP A 54 -12.11 7.51 -1.47
CA ASP A 54 -11.95 8.76 -2.23
C ASP A 54 -10.69 8.74 -3.10
N TRP A 55 -9.61 8.17 -2.56
CA TRP A 55 -8.35 8.00 -3.29
C TRP A 55 -8.53 7.09 -4.51
N LEU A 56 -9.22 5.95 -4.33
CA LEU A 56 -9.48 4.97 -5.38
C LEU A 56 -10.39 5.55 -6.46
N MET A 57 -11.43 6.28 -6.08
CA MET A 57 -12.33 6.94 -7.02
C MET A 57 -11.57 7.91 -7.93
N LYS A 58 -10.75 8.81 -7.35
CA LYS A 58 -9.95 9.78 -8.10
C LYS A 58 -8.95 9.10 -9.03
N THR A 59 -8.25 8.07 -8.53
CA THR A 59 -7.25 7.34 -9.31
C THR A 59 -7.85 6.58 -10.49
N LYS A 60 -8.97 5.89 -10.29
CA LYS A 60 -9.69 5.15 -11.35
C LYS A 60 -10.32 6.08 -12.38
N ALA A 61 -10.77 7.26 -11.97
CA ALA A 61 -11.28 8.28 -12.90
C ALA A 61 -10.18 8.85 -13.79
N ALA A 62 -8.98 9.06 -13.24
CA ALA A 62 -7.81 9.52 -13.97
C ALA A 62 -7.30 8.46 -14.98
N ASN A 63 -7.08 7.22 -14.52
CA ASN A 63 -6.63 6.12 -15.38
C ASN A 63 -7.55 4.90 -15.27
N LYS A 64 -8.49 4.79 -16.21
CA LYS A 64 -9.48 3.69 -16.26
C LYS A 64 -8.86 2.31 -16.46
N ASN A 65 -7.68 2.22 -17.07
CA ASN A 65 -6.99 0.95 -17.32
C ASN A 65 -6.58 0.26 -16.01
N LEU A 66 -6.43 1.02 -14.92
CA LEU A 66 -6.07 0.48 -13.61
C LEU A 66 -7.27 -0.07 -12.84
N LYS A 67 -8.51 0.15 -13.33
CA LYS A 67 -9.72 -0.09 -12.54
C LYS A 67 -9.83 -1.56 -12.10
N ALA A 68 -9.73 -2.49 -13.05
CA ALA A 68 -9.91 -3.92 -12.78
C ALA A 68 -8.84 -4.44 -11.81
N ASP A 69 -7.57 -4.09 -12.03
CA ASP A 69 -6.46 -4.53 -11.18
C ASP A 69 -6.58 -3.98 -9.76
N LEU A 70 -6.93 -2.69 -9.62
CA LEU A 70 -7.17 -2.07 -8.33
C LEU A 70 -8.39 -2.66 -7.61
N ASP A 71 -9.48 -2.96 -8.34
CA ASP A 71 -10.66 -3.62 -7.77
C ASP A 71 -10.32 -5.02 -7.27
N ASN A 72 -9.61 -5.82 -8.07
CA ASN A 72 -9.21 -7.18 -7.73
C ASN A 72 -8.29 -7.19 -6.50
N TRP A 73 -7.30 -6.31 -6.45
CA TRP A 73 -6.39 -6.22 -5.31
C TRP A 73 -7.12 -5.73 -4.05
N MET A 74 -7.98 -4.71 -4.16
CA MET A 74 -8.77 -4.21 -3.03
C MET A 74 -9.80 -5.21 -2.51
N ASN A 75 -10.30 -6.11 -3.36
CA ASN A 75 -11.20 -7.18 -2.93
C ASN A 75 -10.54 -8.12 -1.92
N ILE A 76 -9.23 -8.32 -2.03
CA ILE A 76 -8.46 -9.17 -1.12
C ILE A 76 -7.92 -8.37 0.08
N TYR A 77 -7.33 -7.22 -0.19
CA TYR A 77 -6.52 -6.49 0.81
C TYR A 77 -7.19 -5.24 1.37
N GLY A 78 -8.40 -4.91 0.92
CA GLY A 78 -9.09 -3.67 1.26
C GLY A 78 -9.42 -3.49 2.74
N GLU A 79 -9.50 -4.58 3.51
CA GLU A 79 -9.67 -4.53 4.97
C GLU A 79 -8.58 -3.67 5.64
N ALA A 80 -7.34 -3.78 5.16
CA ALA A 80 -6.17 -3.09 5.70
C ALA A 80 -6.06 -1.62 5.29
N LEU A 81 -6.97 -1.13 4.45
CA LEU A 81 -6.94 0.23 3.91
C LEU A 81 -8.27 0.97 4.09
N THR A 82 -9.31 0.31 4.61
CA THR A 82 -10.65 0.88 4.75
C THR A 82 -10.99 1.10 6.21
N ASN A 83 -11.20 2.37 6.59
CA ASN A 83 -11.47 2.79 7.97
C ASN A 83 -10.40 2.29 8.95
N VAL A 84 -9.14 2.44 8.55
CA VAL A 84 -7.96 2.13 9.34
C VAL A 84 -7.31 3.41 9.85
N LYS A 85 -6.41 3.30 10.83
CA LYS A 85 -5.56 4.39 11.30
C LYS A 85 -4.09 4.06 10.98
N PRO A 86 -3.22 5.07 10.87
CA PRO A 86 -1.78 4.87 10.94
C PRO A 86 -1.42 4.10 12.22
N TRP A 87 -0.48 3.18 12.11
CA TRP A 87 0.12 2.58 13.30
C TRP A 87 1.26 3.45 13.83
N THR A 88 1.73 3.19 15.05
CA THR A 88 2.77 3.99 15.72
C THR A 88 4.03 4.10 14.88
N VAL A 89 4.41 3.02 14.19
CA VAL A 89 5.40 3.03 13.12
C VAL A 89 4.63 2.91 11.80
N SER A 90 4.62 3.94 10.97
CA SER A 90 3.86 3.91 9.71
C SER A 90 4.58 3.17 8.58
N THR A 91 5.92 3.14 8.61
CA THR A 91 6.77 2.53 7.60
C THR A 91 8.07 1.96 8.16
N GLU A 92 8.52 0.84 7.61
CA GLU A 92 9.84 0.25 7.81
C GLU A 92 10.43 -0.12 6.44
N THR A 93 11.74 0.08 6.26
CA THR A 93 12.42 -0.30 5.01
C THR A 93 13.57 -1.23 5.33
N ILE A 94 13.55 -2.40 4.69
CA ILE A 94 14.69 -3.32 4.67
C ILE A 94 15.55 -2.87 3.49
N PRO A 95 16.80 -2.42 3.72
CA PRO A 95 17.63 -1.90 2.66
C PRO A 95 18.01 -3.00 1.66
N ASP A 96 18.36 -2.56 0.45
CA ASP A 96 19.02 -3.40 -0.54
C ASP A 96 20.36 -3.90 0.01
N ASN A 97 20.71 -5.16 -0.26
CA ASN A 97 21.96 -5.79 0.17
C ASN A 97 22.81 -6.36 -0.98
N GLY A 98 22.52 -5.96 -2.22
CA GLY A 98 23.19 -6.43 -3.43
C GLY A 98 22.69 -7.77 -3.97
N VAL A 99 21.94 -8.53 -3.17
CA VAL A 99 21.30 -9.79 -3.57
C VAL A 99 19.78 -9.60 -3.70
N ASN A 100 19.18 -8.96 -2.70
CA ASN A 100 17.77 -8.67 -2.64
C ASN A 100 17.54 -7.16 -2.72
N PRO A 101 16.60 -6.70 -3.56
CA PRO A 101 16.23 -5.30 -3.61
C PRO A 101 15.63 -4.85 -2.27
N ALA A 102 15.64 -3.55 -2.04
CA ALA A 102 14.97 -2.95 -0.89
C ALA A 102 13.50 -3.40 -0.81
N LEU A 103 13.04 -3.70 0.40
CA LEU A 103 11.66 -4.08 0.67
C LEU A 103 11.04 -3.04 1.59
N HIS A 104 9.88 -2.52 1.18
CA HIS A 104 9.17 -1.50 1.95
C HIS A 104 7.96 -2.12 2.63
N ILE A 105 7.81 -1.81 3.91
CA ILE A 105 6.72 -2.30 4.75
C ILE A 105 5.99 -1.08 5.29
N ASN A 106 4.68 -1.09 5.16
CA ASN A 106 3.80 -0.07 5.72
C ASN A 106 2.87 -0.72 6.74
N PHE A 107 2.40 0.06 7.70
CA PHE A 107 1.53 -0.45 8.75
C PHE A 107 0.26 0.38 8.90
N THR A 108 -0.85 -0.31 9.09
CA THR A 108 -2.12 0.28 9.50
C THR A 108 -2.70 -0.49 10.68
N THR A 109 -3.64 0.10 11.39
CA THR A 109 -4.29 -0.57 12.51
C THR A 109 -5.78 -0.27 12.56
N LYS A 110 -6.56 -1.26 13.04
CA LYS A 110 -8.00 -1.15 13.24
C LYS A 110 -8.42 -2.09 14.36
N ASN A 111 -9.14 -1.58 15.35
CA ASN A 111 -9.75 -2.38 16.43
C ASN A 111 -8.76 -3.34 17.14
N GLY A 112 -7.52 -2.91 17.40
CA GLY A 112 -6.51 -3.75 18.07
C GLY A 112 -5.82 -4.79 17.17
N ILE A 113 -6.13 -4.80 15.88
CA ILE A 113 -5.40 -5.53 14.84
C ILE A 113 -4.35 -4.61 14.22
N VAL A 114 -3.17 -5.15 13.92
CA VAL A 114 -2.16 -4.49 13.08
C VAL A 114 -2.11 -5.19 11.73
N PHE A 115 -2.13 -4.40 10.66
CA PHE A 115 -1.90 -4.88 9.31
C PHE A 115 -0.48 -4.51 8.87
N VAL A 116 0.22 -5.50 8.32
CA VAL A 116 1.56 -5.34 7.75
C VAL A 116 1.43 -5.45 6.24
N LEU A 117 1.65 -4.34 5.54
CA LEU A 117 1.55 -4.24 4.09
C LEU A 117 2.95 -4.29 3.50
N VAL A 118 3.33 -5.43 2.91
CA VAL A 118 4.64 -5.64 2.31
C VAL A 118 4.57 -5.28 0.83
N ARG A 119 5.40 -4.33 0.40
CA ARG A 119 5.48 -3.83 -0.98
C ARG A 119 6.71 -4.41 -1.65
N GLY A 120 6.50 -5.16 -2.72
CA GLY A 120 7.54 -5.82 -3.50
C GLY A 120 7.49 -7.33 -3.37
N VAL A 121 8.53 -7.98 -3.91
CA VAL A 121 8.62 -9.44 -3.93
C VAL A 121 8.86 -9.94 -2.52
N MET A 122 7.89 -10.72 -2.01
CA MET A 122 7.97 -11.30 -0.68
C MET A 122 9.15 -12.27 -0.57
N ARG A 123 9.80 -12.22 0.59
CA ARG A 123 10.90 -13.08 1.04
C ARG A 123 10.80 -13.18 2.57
N ASP A 124 11.65 -13.98 3.19
CA ASP A 124 11.74 -13.98 4.66
C ASP A 124 12.17 -12.59 5.14
N VAL A 125 11.50 -12.10 6.18
CA VAL A 125 11.73 -10.75 6.70
C VAL A 125 11.82 -10.76 8.22
N LEU A 126 12.68 -9.88 8.72
CA LEU A 126 12.66 -9.44 10.11
C LEU A 126 12.02 -8.05 10.15
N ILE A 127 10.90 -7.94 10.86
CA ILE A 127 10.19 -6.68 11.07
C ILE A 127 10.52 -6.16 12.47
N LYS A 128 11.43 -5.19 12.56
CA LYS A 128 12.00 -4.73 13.83
C LYS A 128 10.98 -4.02 14.70
N SER A 129 10.08 -3.27 14.07
CA SER A 129 9.04 -2.52 14.79
C SER A 129 8.08 -3.42 15.57
N LEU A 130 8.06 -4.72 15.30
CA LEU A 130 7.17 -5.71 15.91
C LEU A 130 7.87 -6.61 16.96
N SER A 131 8.98 -6.16 17.54
CA SER A 131 9.70 -6.89 18.60
C SER A 131 8.85 -7.09 19.86
N VAL A 132 9.25 -8.09 20.67
CA VAL A 132 8.65 -8.30 22.02
C VAL A 132 9.18 -7.26 23.04
N THR A 133 10.27 -6.58 22.73
CA THR A 133 10.90 -5.57 23.59
C THR A 133 10.21 -4.22 23.42
N GLY A 134 9.14 -4.00 24.19
CA GLY A 134 8.41 -2.72 24.17
C GLY A 134 7.02 -2.80 24.79
N SER A 135 6.15 -1.89 24.41
CA SER A 135 4.72 -1.88 24.79
C SER A 135 3.86 -2.78 23.89
N LEU A 136 4.47 -3.48 22.94
CA LEU A 136 3.81 -4.44 22.06
C LEU A 136 3.48 -5.72 22.83
N LYS A 137 2.21 -6.10 22.79
CA LYS A 137 1.72 -7.33 23.42
C LYS A 137 2.22 -8.56 22.63
N PRO A 138 2.24 -9.75 23.25
CA PRO A 138 2.49 -10.99 22.53
C PRO A 138 1.50 -11.17 21.39
N MET A 139 2.03 -11.45 20.20
CA MET A 139 1.22 -11.84 19.05
C MET A 139 0.59 -13.21 19.29
N GLU A 140 -0.61 -13.39 18.75
CA GLU A 140 -1.36 -14.63 18.90
C GLU A 140 -1.60 -15.29 17.56
N VAL A 141 -2.04 -14.50 16.57
CA VAL A 141 -2.35 -15.02 15.23
C VAL A 141 -1.79 -14.07 14.18
N ILE A 142 -1.13 -14.65 13.19
CA ILE A 142 -0.76 -13.98 11.94
C ILE A 142 -1.40 -14.74 10.79
N LYS A 143 -2.16 -14.03 9.96
CA LYS A 143 -2.76 -14.56 8.72
C LYS A 143 -2.35 -13.69 7.54
N MET A 144 -2.15 -14.28 6.37
CA MET A 144 -2.08 -13.51 5.13
C MET A 144 -3.50 -13.34 4.57
N LEU A 145 -3.91 -12.12 4.25
CA LEU A 145 -5.22 -11.88 3.63
C LEU A 145 -5.27 -12.57 2.26
N GLY A 146 -6.40 -13.24 1.97
CA GLY A 146 -6.59 -13.99 0.73
C GLY A 146 -5.91 -15.36 0.70
N SER A 147 -5.42 -15.86 1.84
CA SER A 147 -4.87 -17.21 1.93
C SER A 147 -5.32 -17.91 3.21
N GLU A 148 -5.48 -19.23 3.11
CA GLU A 148 -5.72 -20.15 4.22
C GLU A 148 -4.42 -20.82 4.69
N GLU A 149 -3.29 -20.47 4.07
CA GLU A 149 -1.96 -20.97 4.44
C GLU A 149 -1.63 -20.58 5.89
N ARG A 150 -1.12 -21.54 6.66
CA ARG A 150 -0.58 -21.27 7.99
C ARG A 150 0.77 -20.58 7.84
N ILE A 151 0.85 -19.34 8.31
CA ILE A 151 2.08 -18.56 8.26
C ILE A 151 3.05 -19.03 9.34
N SER A 152 4.30 -19.27 8.96
CA SER A 152 5.41 -19.51 9.88
C SER A 152 6.02 -18.17 10.32
N TRP A 153 6.09 -17.96 11.63
CA TRP A 153 6.56 -16.72 12.22
C TRP A 153 7.06 -16.96 13.64
N GLU A 154 7.96 -16.08 14.10
CA GLU A 154 8.47 -16.08 15.47
C GLU A 154 8.69 -14.64 15.94
N GLN A 155 8.05 -14.25 17.04
CA GLN A 155 8.29 -12.96 17.66
C GLN A 155 9.46 -13.07 18.64
N GLN A 156 10.50 -12.27 18.41
CA GLN A 156 11.74 -12.28 19.18
C GLN A 156 12.08 -10.88 19.72
N GLU A 157 13.16 -10.79 20.51
CA GLU A 157 13.61 -9.53 21.12
C GLU A 157 13.96 -8.43 20.12
N HIS A 158 14.35 -8.80 18.90
CA HIS A 158 14.81 -7.88 17.86
C HIS A 158 13.82 -7.67 16.71
N GLY A 159 12.64 -8.30 16.78
CA GLY A 159 11.57 -8.13 15.80
C GLY A 159 10.70 -9.37 15.65
N LEU A 160 9.80 -9.31 14.68
CA LEU A 160 9.04 -10.45 14.18
C LEU A 160 9.77 -11.05 12.98
N ILE A 161 10.18 -12.31 13.08
CA ILE A 161 10.60 -13.11 11.93
C ILE A 161 9.32 -13.61 11.26
N LEU A 162 9.19 -13.36 9.96
CA LEU A 162 8.08 -13.82 9.16
C LEU A 162 8.61 -14.46 7.89
N GLU A 163 8.30 -15.75 7.73
CA GLU A 163 8.74 -16.53 6.58
C GLU A 163 7.86 -16.23 5.37
N LYS A 164 8.46 -16.32 4.19
CA LYS A 164 7.77 -16.15 2.91
C LYS A 164 6.70 -17.24 2.76
N PRO A 165 5.42 -16.88 2.54
CA PRO A 165 4.40 -17.85 2.22
C PRO A 165 4.69 -18.57 0.88
N GLU A 166 4.28 -19.83 0.80
CA GLU A 166 4.41 -20.65 -0.40
C GLU A 166 3.56 -20.09 -1.54
N SER A 167 2.30 -19.72 -1.24
CA SER A 167 1.35 -19.19 -2.21
C SER A 167 1.09 -17.71 -1.96
N LEU A 168 1.34 -16.87 -2.98
CA LEU A 168 1.11 -15.42 -2.90
C LEU A 168 -0.09 -15.03 -3.77
N ALA A 169 -1.12 -14.46 -3.15
CA ALA A 169 -2.29 -13.93 -3.87
C ALA A 169 -1.97 -12.65 -4.67
N SER A 170 -0.82 -12.03 -4.45
CA SER A 170 -0.28 -10.93 -5.27
C SER A 170 1.25 -10.94 -5.24
N GLN A 171 1.86 -10.56 -6.37
CA GLN A 171 3.31 -10.35 -6.49
C GLN A 171 3.73 -8.90 -6.23
N ASP A 172 2.78 -7.97 -6.18
CA ASP A 172 3.06 -6.54 -6.05
C ASP A 172 3.07 -6.11 -4.58
N ALA A 173 2.00 -6.44 -3.86
CA ALA A 173 1.90 -6.19 -2.43
C ALA A 173 0.98 -7.20 -1.78
N ILE A 174 1.39 -7.70 -0.63
CA ILE A 174 0.62 -8.62 0.21
C ILE A 174 0.39 -8.00 1.58
N VAL A 175 -0.59 -8.53 2.31
CA VAL A 175 -0.94 -8.02 3.63
C VAL A 175 -1.05 -9.15 4.63
N PHE A 176 -0.35 -8.99 5.75
CA PHE A 176 -0.55 -9.80 6.94
C PHE A 176 -1.46 -9.09 7.93
N LYS A 177 -2.33 -9.86 8.57
CA LYS A 177 -3.22 -9.45 9.64
C LYS A 177 -2.74 -10.07 10.95
N ILE A 178 -2.40 -9.22 11.91
CA ILE A 178 -1.82 -9.60 13.19
C ILE A 178 -2.80 -9.28 14.32
N SER A 179 -3.15 -10.29 15.12
CA SER A 179 -3.88 -10.12 16.38
C SER A 179 -2.98 -10.47 17.57
N PHE A 180 -3.30 -9.89 18.73
CA PHE A 180 -2.53 -10.02 19.97
C PHE A 180 -3.40 -10.72 21.04
N GLN A 181 -2.77 -11.37 22.03
CA GLN A 181 -3.40 -12.25 23.04
C GLN A 181 -4.62 -11.71 23.83
N GLU A 182 -4.88 -10.41 23.82
CA GLU A 182 -6.05 -9.81 24.50
C GLU A 182 -7.19 -9.45 23.55
N TYR A 183 -6.98 -9.54 22.23
CA TYR A 183 -8.01 -9.26 21.24
C TYR A 183 -9.21 -10.21 21.42
N TYR A 184 -8.98 -11.52 21.51
CA TYR A 184 -10.06 -12.49 21.68
C TYR A 184 -10.66 -12.53 23.09
N LYS A 185 -9.90 -12.12 24.12
CA LYS A 185 -10.42 -11.97 25.50
C LYS A 185 -11.45 -10.83 25.59
N SER A 186 -11.31 -9.79 24.77
CA SER A 186 -12.22 -8.63 24.79
C SER A 186 -13.40 -8.76 23.81
N THR A 187 -13.27 -9.57 22.75
CA THR A 187 -14.33 -9.78 21.74
C THR A 187 -15.14 -11.06 21.94
N GLY A 188 -14.84 -11.87 22.96
CA GLY A 188 -15.61 -13.05 23.34
C GLY A 188 -15.62 -14.18 22.31
N THR A 189 -14.77 -14.12 21.29
CA THR A 189 -14.67 -15.16 20.26
C THR A 189 -13.51 -16.07 20.61
N VAL A 190 -13.79 -17.15 21.33
CA VAL A 190 -12.86 -18.27 21.51
C VAL A 190 -13.09 -19.22 20.34
N HIS A 191 -12.07 -19.42 19.51
CA HIS A 191 -12.05 -20.53 18.55
C HIS A 191 -11.31 -21.71 19.16
#